data_AF-A0A1E4P4Q6-F1
#
_entry.id   AF-A0A1E4P4Q6-F1
#
_cell.length_a   1.000
_cell.length_b   1.000
_cell.length_c   1.000
_cell.angle_alpha   90.00
_cell.angle_beta   90.00
_cell.angle_gamma   90.00
#
_symmetry.space_group_name_H-M   'P 1'
#
loop_
_entity.id
_entity.type
_entity.pdbx_description
1 polymer ?
#
loop_
_entity_poly.entity_id
_entity_poly.type
_entity_poly.pdbx_seq_one_letter_code
_entity_poly.pdbx_strand_id
1 'polypeptide(L)'
;MNKLSIPALKPLVGHVATRRRGLGLGVLLASALWLAGCAVQVQNRQPAQELARLAKPPGSVYTGWRVFQDRCASCHGPAATGTARGPDLLPRVREMGPRRFVGLVLQRYDWNLPPAQARSEGAAREALVEEIVQRNAGALTMPAWEGEPQVSAHIADLYAYLSARAEGTQGPGRPAP
;
A
#
# COMPACT_ATOMS: atom_id res chain seq x y z
N MET A 1 -71.39 -20.92 -65.42
CA MET A 1 -70.32 -19.92 -65.63
C MET A 1 -69.15 -20.29 -64.74
N ASN A 2 -67.98 -20.51 -65.36
CA ASN A 2 -66.60 -20.39 -64.84
C ASN A 2 -66.23 -21.00 -63.47
N LYS A 3 -65.09 -21.65 -63.25
CA LYS A 3 -63.88 -21.93 -64.04
C LYS A 3 -62.92 -22.69 -63.08
N LEU A 4 -62.01 -23.46 -63.68
CA LEU A 4 -60.64 -23.78 -63.24
C LEU A 4 -60.38 -24.65 -61.99
N SER A 5 -59.88 -25.85 -62.30
CA SER A 5 -58.81 -26.54 -61.58
C SER A 5 -57.64 -25.62 -61.20
N ILE A 6 -57.09 -25.83 -60.00
CA ILE A 6 -55.74 -25.39 -59.60
C ILE A 6 -54.99 -26.62 -59.09
N PRO A 7 -53.78 -26.92 -59.60
CA PRO A 7 -53.01 -28.09 -59.20
C PRO A 7 -52.27 -27.88 -57.87
N ALA A 8 -52.02 -29.00 -57.18
CA ALA A 8 -51.24 -29.08 -55.96
C ALA A 8 -49.83 -28.50 -56.13
N LEU A 9 -49.48 -27.50 -55.32
CA LEU A 9 -48.10 -27.10 -55.10
C LEU A 9 -47.45 -28.03 -54.06
N LYS A 10 -46.41 -28.75 -54.50
CA LYS A 10 -45.45 -29.44 -53.63
C LYS A 10 -44.77 -28.44 -52.68
N PRO A 11 -44.53 -28.80 -51.40
CA PRO A 11 -43.66 -28.00 -50.56
C PRO A 11 -42.21 -28.21 -51.01
N LEU A 12 -41.57 -27.14 -51.49
CA LEU A 12 -40.11 -27.07 -51.62
C LEU A 12 -39.52 -26.80 -50.23
N VAL A 13 -39.36 -27.86 -49.43
CA VAL A 13 -38.50 -27.80 -48.24
C VAL A 13 -37.05 -27.89 -48.71
N GLY A 14 -36.48 -26.75 -49.08
CA GLY A 14 -35.04 -26.59 -49.22
C GLY A 14 -34.39 -26.79 -47.85
N HIS A 15 -33.74 -27.93 -47.65
CA HIS A 15 -32.88 -28.13 -46.50
C HIS A 15 -31.69 -27.17 -46.64
N VAL A 16 -31.71 -26.07 -45.87
CA VAL A 16 -30.53 -25.26 -45.63
C VAL A 16 -29.51 -26.15 -44.92
N ALA A 17 -28.53 -26.65 -45.68
CA ALA A 17 -27.39 -27.37 -45.14
C ALA A 17 -26.61 -26.42 -44.22
N THR A 18 -26.88 -26.49 -42.91
CA THR A 18 -26.11 -25.77 -41.91
C THR A 18 -24.65 -26.20 -41.98
N ARG A 19 -23.76 -25.28 -42.39
CA ARG A 19 -22.30 -25.38 -42.23
C ARG A 19 -21.95 -25.44 -40.73
N ARG A 20 -22.19 -26.57 -40.06
CA ARG A 20 -21.90 -26.77 -38.63
C ARG A 20 -20.42 -27.10 -38.34
N ARG A 21 -19.61 -27.41 -39.35
CA ARG A 21 -18.24 -27.94 -39.15
C ARG A 21 -17.17 -26.88 -38.81
N GLY A 22 -17.36 -25.60 -39.16
CA GLY A 22 -16.37 -24.54 -38.89
C GLY A 22 -16.51 -23.84 -37.53
N LEU A 23 -17.72 -23.85 -36.94
CA LEU A 23 -18.01 -23.10 -35.72
C LEU A 23 -17.43 -23.77 -34.46
N GLY A 24 -17.38 -25.10 -34.42
CA GLY A 24 -16.85 -25.85 -33.27
C GLY A 24 -15.36 -25.62 -33.04
N LEU A 25 -14.55 -25.51 -34.10
CA LEU A 25 -13.10 -25.32 -33.97
C LEU A 25 -12.75 -23.90 -33.52
N GLY A 26 -13.48 -22.88 -34.01
CA GLY A 26 -13.31 -21.49 -33.59
C GLY A 26 -13.67 -21.27 -32.12
N VAL A 27 -14.74 -21.91 -31.64
CA VAL A 27 -15.14 -21.86 -30.22
C VAL A 27 -14.13 -22.56 -29.32
N LEU A 28 -13.57 -23.71 -29.73
CA LEU A 28 -12.52 -24.42 -29.00
C LEU A 28 -11.21 -23.63 -28.91
N LEU A 29 -10.79 -22.99 -30.00
CA LEU A 29 -9.60 -22.13 -30.01
C LEU A 29 -9.79 -20.90 -29.12
N ALA A 30 -10.92 -20.20 -29.23
CA ALA A 30 -11.20 -19.03 -28.40
C ALA A 30 -11.23 -19.35 -26.90
N SER A 31 -11.86 -20.47 -26.52
CA SER A 31 -11.89 -20.93 -25.12
C SER A 31 -10.51 -21.35 -24.61
N ALA A 32 -9.68 -22.01 -25.44
CA ALA A 32 -8.29 -22.32 -25.09
C ALA A 32 -7.44 -21.05 -24.87
N LEU A 33 -7.58 -20.02 -25.73
CA LEU A 33 -6.89 -18.73 -25.53
C LEU A 33 -7.36 -18.03 -24.25
N TRP A 34 -8.65 -18.06 -23.95
CA TRP A 34 -9.20 -17.46 -22.73
C TRP A 34 -8.66 -18.15 -21.46
N LEU A 35 -8.66 -19.49 -21.44
CA LEU A 35 -8.10 -20.29 -20.34
C LEU A 35 -6.59 -20.07 -20.17
N ALA A 36 -5.83 -19.97 -21.27
CA ALA A 36 -4.41 -19.66 -21.24
C ALA A 36 -4.14 -18.24 -20.67
N GLY A 37 -4.99 -17.26 -21.02
CA GLY A 37 -4.94 -15.91 -20.46
C GLY A 37 -5.19 -15.90 -18.94
N CYS A 38 -6.17 -16.66 -18.46
CA CYS A 38 -6.42 -16.82 -17.02
C CYS A 38 -5.23 -17.47 -16.29
N ALA A 39 -4.59 -18.47 -16.89
CA ALA A 39 -3.43 -19.15 -16.31
C ALA A 39 -2.26 -18.18 -16.08
N VAL A 40 -1.95 -17.33 -17.06
CA VAL A 40 -0.88 -16.32 -16.93
C VAL A 40 -1.20 -15.28 -15.85
N GLN A 41 -2.45 -14.83 -15.74
CA GLN A 41 -2.87 -13.88 -14.71
C GLN A 41 -2.76 -14.47 -13.29
N VAL A 42 -3.12 -15.75 -13.11
CA VAL A 42 -3.02 -16.44 -11.81
C VAL A 42 -1.56 -16.72 -11.46
N GLN A 43 -0.76 -17.20 -12.42
CA GLN A 43 0.67 -17.46 -12.24
C GLN A 43 1.45 -16.20 -11.87
N ASN A 44 1.06 -15.03 -12.40
CA ASN A 44 1.67 -13.75 -12.04
C ASN A 44 1.19 -13.20 -10.69
N ARG A 45 -0.04 -13.54 -10.25
CA ARG A 45 -0.57 -13.07 -8.96
C ARG A 45 0.04 -13.79 -7.75
N GLN A 46 0.28 -15.10 -7.85
CA GLN A 46 0.85 -15.89 -6.74
C GLN A 46 2.19 -15.35 -6.22
N PRO A 47 3.23 -15.11 -7.06
CA PRO A 47 4.50 -14.55 -6.59
C PRO A 47 4.35 -13.12 -6.07
N ALA A 48 3.47 -12.30 -6.67
CA ALA A 48 3.20 -10.96 -6.16
C ALA A 48 2.55 -10.97 -4.77
N GLN A 49 1.65 -11.92 -4.51
CA GLN A 49 1.02 -12.10 -3.20
C GLN A 49 2.01 -12.64 -2.16
N GLU A 50 2.89 -13.55 -2.56
CA GLU A 50 3.93 -14.09 -1.67
C GLU A 50 4.92 -12.98 -1.28
N LEU A 51 5.40 -12.20 -2.25
CA LEU A 51 6.24 -11.02 -1.98
C LEU A 51 5.52 -10.01 -1.08
N ALA A 52 4.23 -9.77 -1.30
CA ALA A 52 3.44 -8.88 -0.45
C ALA A 52 3.27 -9.42 0.99
N ARG A 53 3.14 -10.75 1.19
CA ARG A 53 3.13 -11.35 2.53
C ARG A 53 4.46 -11.22 3.21
N LEU A 54 5.55 -11.51 2.51
CA LEU A 54 6.92 -11.42 3.04
C LEU A 54 7.33 -9.97 3.32
N ALA A 55 6.75 -9.00 2.60
CA ALA A 55 6.96 -7.57 2.83
C ALA A 55 6.12 -7.00 3.98
N LYS A 56 5.13 -7.74 4.52
CA LYS A 56 4.38 -7.25 5.68
C LYS A 56 5.34 -7.05 6.85
N PRO A 57 5.32 -5.88 7.49
CA PRO A 57 6.18 -5.64 8.64
C PRO A 57 5.91 -6.66 9.74
N PRO A 58 6.96 -7.22 10.38
CA PRO A 58 6.78 -8.04 11.56
C PRO A 58 6.15 -7.18 12.67
N GLY A 59 5.16 -7.72 13.38
CA GLY A 59 4.52 -7.05 14.51
C GLY A 59 2.99 -7.12 14.50
N SER A 60 2.41 -6.81 15.66
CA SER A 60 0.98 -6.75 15.91
C SER A 60 0.47 -5.32 15.71
N VAL A 61 -0.42 -5.13 14.74
CA VAL A 61 -1.11 -3.85 14.49
C VAL A 61 -1.82 -3.35 15.76
N TYR A 62 -2.46 -4.26 16.50
CA TYR A 62 -3.15 -3.91 17.75
C TYR A 62 -2.18 -3.46 18.85
N THR A 63 -1.07 -4.17 19.04
CA THR A 63 -0.05 -3.81 20.04
C THR A 63 0.59 -2.47 19.69
N GLY A 64 0.91 -2.26 18.40
CA GLY A 64 1.44 -1.01 17.89
C GLY A 64 0.49 0.16 18.11
N TRP A 65 -0.80 -0.03 17.84
CA TRP A 65 -1.82 0.97 18.14
C TRP A 65 -1.81 1.35 19.62
N ARG A 66 -1.78 0.38 20.54
CA ARG A 66 -1.76 0.67 21.99
C ARG A 66 -0.58 1.54 22.39
N VAL A 67 0.62 1.17 21.95
CA VAL A 67 1.84 1.93 22.27
C VAL A 67 1.79 3.32 21.61
N PHE A 68 1.27 3.41 20.38
CA PHE A 68 1.11 4.69 19.68
C PHE A 68 0.15 5.63 20.43
N GLN A 69 -1.00 5.13 20.88
CA GLN A 69 -1.96 5.92 21.66
C GLN A 69 -1.34 6.46 22.95
N ASP A 70 -0.52 5.65 23.62
CA ASP A 70 0.08 5.98 24.90
C ASP A 70 1.25 6.97 24.76
N ARG A 71 2.12 6.77 23.76
CA ARG A 71 3.42 7.46 23.67
C ARG A 71 3.53 8.50 22.57
N CYS A 72 2.72 8.39 21.51
CA CYS A 72 2.93 9.18 20.29
C CYS A 72 1.74 10.09 19.92
N ALA A 73 0.52 9.66 20.24
CA ALA A 73 -0.72 10.31 19.81
C ALA A 73 -0.91 11.73 20.38
N SER A 74 -0.28 12.07 21.50
CA SER A 74 -0.34 13.42 22.07
C SER A 74 0.22 14.48 21.10
N CYS A 75 1.27 14.17 20.35
CA CYS A 75 1.86 15.09 19.38
C CYS A 75 1.40 14.80 17.95
N HIS A 76 1.32 13.53 17.55
CA HIS A 76 0.98 13.14 16.17
C HIS A 76 -0.52 12.93 15.92
N GLY A 77 -1.35 13.14 16.95
CA GLY A 77 -2.79 12.91 16.90
C GLY A 77 -3.14 11.42 17.02
N PRO A 78 -4.36 11.08 17.51
CA PRO A 78 -4.78 9.70 17.69
C PRO A 78 -4.88 8.93 16.37
N ALA A 79 -5.06 9.66 15.26
CA ALA A 79 -5.06 9.09 13.93
C ALA A 79 -3.68 9.14 13.25
N ALA A 80 -2.60 9.56 13.92
CA ALA A 80 -1.28 9.76 13.32
C ALA A 80 -1.23 10.76 12.15
N THR A 81 -2.28 11.56 11.98
CA THR A 81 -2.45 12.57 10.90
C THR A 81 -1.89 13.94 11.26
N GLY A 82 -1.18 14.05 12.39
CA GLY A 82 -0.57 15.27 12.86
C GLY A 82 -1.49 16.18 13.68
N THR A 83 -0.87 17.14 14.34
CA THR A 83 -1.47 18.24 15.09
C THR A 83 -0.56 19.48 14.95
N ALA A 84 -0.91 20.59 15.60
CA ALA A 84 0.01 21.73 15.73
C ALA A 84 1.33 21.37 16.47
N ARG A 85 1.35 20.29 17.26
CA ARG A 85 2.51 19.85 18.05
C ARG A 85 3.41 18.84 17.35
N GLY A 86 2.92 18.19 16.30
CA GLY A 86 3.63 17.10 15.65
C GLY A 86 3.07 16.83 14.25
N PRO A 87 3.92 16.53 13.27
CA PRO A 87 3.50 16.37 11.88
C PRO A 87 2.67 15.10 11.64
N ASP A 88 2.01 15.04 10.49
CA ASP A 88 1.43 13.82 9.93
C ASP A 88 2.54 12.77 9.67
N LEU A 89 2.36 11.57 10.22
CA LEU A 89 3.30 10.47 10.10
C LEU A 89 3.03 9.61 8.88
N LEU A 90 1.79 9.58 8.37
CA LEU A 90 1.38 8.62 7.35
C LEU A 90 2.14 8.77 6.03
N PRO A 91 2.33 9.98 5.47
CA PRO A 91 3.10 10.15 4.24
C PRO A 91 4.55 9.70 4.39
N ARG A 92 5.15 9.96 5.56
CA ARG A 92 6.55 9.63 5.84
C ARG A 92 6.76 8.15 6.04
N VAL A 93 5.91 7.50 6.82
CA VAL A 93 6.01 6.05 7.09
C VAL A 93 5.76 5.25 5.82
N ARG A 94 4.85 5.71 4.94
CA ARG A 94 4.60 5.08 3.63
C ARG A 94 5.86 4.96 2.77
N GLU A 95 6.73 5.95 2.84
CA GLU A 95 7.96 6.03 2.05
C GLU A 95 9.17 5.45 2.80
N MET A 96 9.00 5.05 4.05
CA MET A 96 10.07 4.67 4.96
C MET A 96 10.04 3.18 5.28
N GLY A 97 11.18 2.51 5.07
CA GLY A 97 11.37 1.13 5.50
C GLY A 97 11.56 0.99 7.02
N PRO A 98 11.37 -0.22 7.59
CA PRO A 98 11.38 -0.47 9.03
C PRO A 98 12.69 -0.06 9.71
N ARG A 99 13.84 -0.31 9.07
CA ARG A 99 15.16 0.06 9.61
C ARG A 99 15.31 1.57 9.83
N ARG A 100 14.85 2.36 8.85
CA ARG A 100 14.90 3.82 8.94
C ARG A 100 13.94 4.35 10.00
N PHE A 101 12.77 3.73 10.12
CA PHE A 101 11.81 4.05 11.18
C PHE A 101 12.40 3.81 12.58
N VAL A 102 12.99 2.63 12.82
CA VAL A 102 13.63 2.28 14.10
C VAL A 102 14.74 3.26 14.46
N GLY A 103 15.64 3.57 13.52
CA GLY A 103 16.73 4.53 13.75
C GLY A 103 16.23 5.94 14.08
N LEU A 104 15.15 6.39 13.41
CA LEU A 104 14.53 7.69 13.70
C LEU A 104 13.84 7.74 15.06
N VAL A 105 13.09 6.70 15.43
CA VAL A 105 12.31 6.71 16.67
C VAL A 105 13.19 6.46 17.90
N LEU A 106 14.07 5.47 17.85
CA LEU A 106 14.90 5.14 19.01
C LEU A 106 16.04 6.14 19.18
N GLN A 107 16.76 6.41 18.10
CA GLN A 107 18.05 7.11 18.17
C GLN A 107 17.97 8.56 17.68
N ARG A 108 16.83 8.98 17.09
CA ARG A 108 16.64 10.32 16.50
C ARG A 108 17.69 10.67 15.44
N TYR A 109 18.40 9.66 14.90
CA TYR A 109 19.73 9.87 14.32
C TYR A 109 19.74 10.61 12.97
N ASP A 110 18.57 10.94 12.41
CA ASP A 110 18.47 11.42 11.02
C ASP A 110 17.82 12.80 10.87
N TRP A 111 17.49 13.52 11.96
CA TRP A 111 16.87 14.84 11.80
C TRP A 111 17.85 15.96 11.41
N ASN A 112 19.18 15.72 11.40
CA ASN A 112 20.12 16.83 11.27
C ASN A 112 21.16 16.76 10.14
N LEU A 113 21.11 15.83 9.18
CA LEU A 113 22.05 15.85 8.04
C LEU A 113 21.44 15.36 6.71
N PRO A 114 21.16 16.27 5.77
CA PRO A 114 21.05 15.93 4.35
C PRO A 114 22.37 15.32 3.83
N PRO A 115 22.32 14.31 2.94
CA PRO A 115 23.53 13.69 2.37
C PRO A 115 24.46 14.68 1.65
N ALA A 116 23.91 15.81 1.19
CA ALA A 116 24.65 16.89 0.55
C ALA A 116 25.44 17.77 1.55
N GLN A 117 24.97 17.90 2.79
CA GLN A 117 25.56 18.77 3.83
C GLN A 117 26.58 18.05 4.71
N ALA A 118 26.65 16.72 4.65
CA ALA A 118 27.75 15.95 5.21
C ALA A 118 29.13 16.32 4.62
N ARG A 119 29.15 17.05 3.49
CA ARG A 119 30.38 17.49 2.79
C ARG A 119 30.59 19.02 2.79
N SER A 120 29.79 19.81 3.51
CA SER A 120 29.91 21.28 3.46
C SER A 120 30.94 21.82 4.47
N GLU A 121 31.90 22.59 3.99
CA GLU A 121 32.96 23.24 4.78
C GLU A 121 32.67 24.73 5.08
N GLY A 122 33.29 25.25 6.15
CA GLY A 122 33.41 26.67 6.45
C GLY A 122 32.09 27.42 6.69
N ALA A 123 31.79 28.40 5.85
CA ALA A 123 30.69 29.35 6.04
C ALA A 123 29.29 28.70 6.08
N ALA A 124 29.09 27.60 5.34
CA ALA A 124 27.83 26.87 5.38
C ALA A 124 27.63 26.13 6.70
N ARG A 125 28.74 25.68 7.33
CA ARG A 125 28.73 25.07 8.65
C ARG A 125 28.49 26.12 9.74
N GLU A 126 29.11 27.29 9.63
CA GLU A 126 28.94 28.41 10.56
C GLU A 126 27.51 28.97 10.53
N ALA A 127 26.91 29.14 9.33
CA ALA A 127 25.51 29.55 9.20
C ALA A 127 24.53 28.53 9.82
N LEU A 128 24.79 27.22 9.64
CA LEU A 128 24.01 26.16 10.26
C LEU A 128 24.17 26.15 11.79
N VAL A 129 25.38 26.39 12.30
CA VAL A 129 25.65 26.51 13.74
C VAL A 129 24.93 27.72 14.33
N GLU A 130 24.95 28.86 13.65
CA GLU A 130 24.22 30.06 14.08
C GLU A 130 22.70 29.81 14.11
N GLU A 131 22.13 29.14 13.11
CA GLU A 131 20.71 28.77 13.09
C GLU A 131 20.32 27.82 14.25
N ILE A 132 21.18 26.84 14.56
CA ILE A 132 21.00 25.93 15.70
C ILE A 132 21.11 26.66 17.04
N VAL A 133 22.05 27.62 17.16
CA VAL A 133 22.27 28.43 18.38
C VAL A 133 21.15 29.44 18.59
N GLN A 134 20.65 30.06 17.51
CA GLN A 134 19.57 31.05 17.53
C GLN A 134 18.21 30.47 17.95
N ARG A 135 18.07 29.13 18.03
CA ARG A 135 16.84 28.42 18.41
C ARG A 135 15.59 29.10 17.85
N ASN A 136 15.56 29.36 16.54
CA ASN A 136 14.39 29.97 15.93
C ASN A 136 13.27 28.95 15.68
N ALA A 137 12.99 28.12 16.69
CA ALA A 137 11.93 27.12 16.64
C ALA A 137 11.40 26.84 18.05
N GLY A 138 10.22 27.38 18.34
CA GLY A 138 9.30 26.82 19.34
C GLY A 138 8.76 25.43 18.94
N ALA A 139 9.53 24.63 18.21
CA ALA A 139 9.13 23.31 17.75
C ALA A 139 9.41 22.28 18.85
N LEU A 140 8.32 21.74 19.42
CA LEU A 140 8.35 20.55 20.26
C LEU A 140 9.17 19.46 19.55
N THR A 141 10.37 19.20 20.06
CA THR A 141 11.29 18.28 19.40
C THR A 141 10.92 16.85 19.79
N MET A 142 10.51 16.00 18.83
CA MET A 142 10.13 14.60 19.05
C MET A 142 11.23 13.86 19.83
N PRO A 143 11.02 13.36 21.06
CA PRO A 143 12.09 12.80 21.89
C PRO A 143 12.71 11.54 21.27
N ALA A 144 13.94 11.22 21.69
CA ALA A 144 14.53 9.91 21.42
C ALA A 144 13.93 8.89 22.39
N TRP A 145 13.52 7.72 21.88
CA TRP A 145 12.79 6.72 22.67
C TRP A 145 13.63 5.49 23.06
N GLU A 146 14.94 5.48 22.79
CA GLU A 146 15.83 4.36 23.15
C GLU A 146 15.77 3.98 24.64
N GLY A 147 15.60 4.97 25.53
CA GLY A 147 15.47 4.74 26.97
C GLY A 147 14.07 4.35 27.46
N GLU A 148 13.06 4.27 26.61
CA GLU A 148 11.67 3.93 26.99
C GLU A 148 11.38 2.46 26.66
N PRO A 149 11.27 1.57 27.66
CA PRO A 149 11.13 0.13 27.44
C PRO A 149 9.90 -0.27 26.62
N GLN A 150 8.77 0.43 26.79
CA GLN A 150 7.56 0.11 26.04
C GLN A 150 7.70 0.44 24.56
N VAL A 151 8.46 1.48 24.21
CA VAL A 151 8.66 1.85 22.81
C VAL A 151 9.72 0.97 22.16
N SER A 152 10.82 0.68 22.85
CA SER A 152 11.89 -0.18 22.31
C SER A 152 11.43 -1.63 22.12
N ALA A 153 10.69 -2.18 23.08
CA ALA A 153 10.15 -3.55 22.99
C ALA A 153 9.11 -3.70 21.87
N HIS A 154 8.34 -2.64 21.58
CA HIS A 154 7.23 -2.68 20.62
C HIS A 154 7.51 -1.87 19.35
N ILE A 155 8.78 -1.64 19.03
CA ILE A 155 9.14 -0.78 17.88
C ILE A 155 8.68 -1.36 16.54
N ALA A 156 8.72 -2.69 16.41
CA ALA A 156 8.22 -3.40 15.23
C ALA A 156 6.68 -3.32 15.15
N ASP A 157 6.00 -3.45 16.28
CA ASP A 157 4.54 -3.31 16.36
C ASP A 157 4.09 -1.89 15.99
N LEU A 158 4.81 -0.86 16.46
CA LEU A 158 4.58 0.54 16.11
C LEU A 158 4.70 0.77 14.59
N TYR A 159 5.74 0.22 13.98
CA TYR A 159 5.90 0.28 12.53
C TYR A 159 4.75 -0.45 11.81
N ALA A 160 4.39 -1.65 12.27
CA ALA A 160 3.28 -2.41 11.69
C ALA A 160 1.95 -1.65 11.72
N TYR A 161 1.63 -0.99 12.84
CA TYR A 161 0.45 -0.13 12.95
C TYR A 161 0.51 1.05 11.97
N LEU A 162 1.59 1.83 12.01
CA LEU A 162 1.70 3.05 11.20
C LEU A 162 1.77 2.75 9.70
N SER A 163 2.43 1.67 9.28
CA SER A 163 2.43 1.22 7.89
C SER A 163 1.03 0.79 7.44
N ALA A 164 0.31 0.00 8.25
CA ALA A 164 -1.07 -0.38 7.93
C ALA A 164 -1.99 0.84 7.80
N ARG A 165 -1.79 1.87 8.63
CA ARG A 165 -2.50 3.16 8.53
C ARG A 165 -2.13 3.91 7.24
N ALA A 166 -0.85 3.97 6.92
CA ALA A 166 -0.34 4.68 5.75
C ALA A 166 -0.74 4.02 4.42
N GLU A 167 -0.90 2.70 4.42
CA GLU A 167 -1.39 1.89 3.30
C GLU A 167 -2.92 1.86 3.20
N GLY A 168 -3.63 2.38 4.20
CA GLY A 168 -5.09 2.37 4.27
C GLY A 168 -5.71 1.01 4.61
N THR A 169 -4.89 0.02 5.01
CA THR A 169 -5.37 -1.30 5.47
C THR A 169 -5.87 -1.26 6.92
N GLN A 170 -5.51 -0.23 7.69
CA GLN A 170 -6.01 0.06 9.03
C GLN A 170 -6.68 1.45 9.08
N GLY A 171 -7.90 1.51 9.62
CA GLY A 171 -8.62 2.76 9.88
C GLY A 171 -8.11 3.52 11.11
N PRO A 172 -8.59 4.77 11.36
CA PRO A 172 -8.14 5.62 12.47
C PRO A 172 -8.58 5.14 13.85
N GLY A 173 -9.58 4.26 13.91
CA GLY A 173 -10.06 3.67 15.14
C GLY A 173 -9.16 2.56 15.69
N ARG A 174 -9.58 2.01 16.83
CA ARG A 174 -8.97 0.83 17.43
C ARG A 174 -8.95 -0.35 16.42
N PRO A 175 -7.80 -1.01 16.19
CA PRO A 175 -7.73 -2.22 15.38
C PRO A 175 -8.64 -3.33 15.93
N ALA A 176 -9.27 -4.07 15.03
CA ALA A 176 -10.00 -5.29 15.37
C ALA A 176 -9.01 -6.40 15.78
N PRO A 177 -9.37 -7.26 16.74
CA PRO A 177 -8.58 -8.44 17.10
C PRO A 177 -8.50 -9.46 15.96
#